data_AF-A0A2E3AYA6-F1
#
_entry.id   AF-A0A2E3AYA6-F1
#
_cell.length_a   1.000
_cell.length_b   1.000
_cell.length_c   1.000
_cell.angle_alpha   90.00
_cell.angle_beta   90.00
_cell.angle_gamma   90.00
#
_symmetry.space_group_name_H-M   'P 1'
#
loop_
_entity.id
_entity.type
_entity.pdbx_description
1 polymer ?
#
loop_
_entity_poly.entity_id
_entity_poly.type
_entity_poly.pdbx_seq_one_letter_code
_entity_poly.pdbx_strand_id
1 'polypeptide(L)'
;MPGQTQPEPYHYGRSTAHDDLQATLLHWLANQSGRAAWGEIDLDGARADAYAVEIVRRKLVNPHIYEVKAARSDFTGEMRTGKWRKYLPWCCRFDFVTPAGLCERSEIPEEAGWLVLEDGNFRRRKRAQVREASVPDWFLLRVALHRAPHMPVGRAWVERQWIDHIRSKRRLGAEVANFIRNKAKAHAELYQMKARVADLRAEFYRLKAAEAHPDFATSDLFENPLEELK
;
A
#
# COMPACT_ATOMS: atom_id res chain seq x y z
N MET A 1 10.25 23.37 33.13
CA MET A 1 9.70 22.04 32.85
C MET A 1 8.45 22.23 31.99
N PRO A 2 8.49 22.08 30.66
CA PRO A 2 7.29 22.19 29.85
C PRO A 2 6.45 20.92 30.04
N GLY A 3 5.21 21.10 30.52
CA GLY A 3 4.26 20.04 30.79
C GLY A 3 3.95 19.22 29.53
N GLN A 4 3.94 17.90 29.69
CA GLN A 4 3.44 16.98 28.68
C GLN A 4 1.94 17.22 28.53
N THR A 5 1.54 17.93 27.48
CA THR A 5 0.16 17.98 27.04
C THR A 5 -0.26 16.58 26.61
N GLN A 6 -1.25 16.01 27.30
CA GLN A 6 -1.94 14.82 26.84
C GLN A 6 -2.51 15.10 25.43
N PRO A 7 -2.36 14.19 24.46
CA PRO A 7 -2.94 14.40 23.15
C PRO A 7 -4.46 14.47 23.27
N GLU A 8 -5.03 15.57 22.77
CA GLU A 8 -6.47 15.76 22.56
C GLU A 8 -7.05 14.56 21.78
N PRO A 9 -8.20 14.00 22.22
CA PRO A 9 -8.80 12.87 21.53
C PRO A 9 -9.26 13.26 20.12
N TYR A 10 -8.87 12.47 19.13
CA TYR A 10 -9.31 12.64 17.74
C TYR A 10 -10.82 12.34 17.64
N HIS A 11 -11.65 13.38 17.59
CA HIS A 11 -13.11 13.23 17.46
C HIS A 11 -13.54 13.01 16.00
N TYR A 12 -13.82 11.75 15.63
CA TYR A 12 -14.66 11.41 14.48
C TYR A 12 -16.02 10.89 14.98
N GLY A 13 -17.08 11.70 14.93
CA GLY A 13 -18.45 11.26 15.24
C GLY A 13 -18.65 10.67 16.65
N ARG A 14 -19.83 10.11 16.95
CA ARG A 14 -20.02 9.33 18.18
C ARG A 14 -19.22 8.03 18.04
N SER A 15 -18.02 8.00 18.62
CA SER A 15 -17.20 6.80 18.75
C SER A 15 -17.91 5.76 19.62
N THR A 16 -17.88 4.49 19.22
CA THR A 16 -18.37 3.38 20.07
C THR A 16 -17.27 2.95 21.06
N ALA A 17 -17.64 2.27 22.14
CA ALA A 17 -16.65 1.72 23.07
C ALA A 17 -15.66 0.75 22.40
N HIS A 18 -16.05 0.13 21.27
CA HIS A 18 -15.17 -0.66 20.44
C HIS A 18 -14.12 0.21 19.75
N ASP A 19 -14.56 1.26 19.05
CA ASP A 19 -13.70 2.18 18.31
C ASP A 19 -12.69 2.87 19.24
N ASP A 20 -13.11 3.27 20.44
CA ASP A 20 -12.23 3.87 21.46
C ASP A 20 -11.16 2.89 21.94
N LEU A 21 -11.52 1.63 22.19
CA LEU A 21 -10.59 0.59 22.63
C LEU A 21 -9.60 0.25 21.53
N GLN A 22 -10.06 0.15 20.28
CA GLN A 22 -9.23 -0.10 19.11
C GLN A 22 -8.26 1.06 18.86
N ALA A 23 -8.72 2.31 18.91
CA ALA A 23 -7.87 3.47 18.74
C ALA A 23 -6.78 3.54 19.82
N THR A 24 -7.16 3.28 21.08
CA THR A 24 -6.22 3.18 22.21
C THR A 24 -5.19 2.08 21.99
N LEU A 25 -5.62 0.91 21.51
CA LEU A 25 -4.75 -0.22 21.16
C LEU A 25 -3.76 0.15 20.07
N LEU A 26 -4.22 0.74 18.97
CA LEU A 26 -3.37 1.15 17.85
C LEU A 26 -2.33 2.15 18.31
N HIS A 27 -2.71 3.14 19.13
CA HIS A 27 -1.77 4.08 19.72
C HIS A 27 -0.73 3.40 20.62
N TRP A 28 -1.14 2.43 21.44
CA TRP A 28 -0.21 1.68 22.30
C TRP A 28 0.76 0.78 21.52
N LEU A 29 0.27 0.09 20.49
CA LEU A 29 1.10 -0.71 19.58
C LEU A 29 2.08 0.16 18.81
N ALA A 30 1.60 1.32 18.36
CA ALA A 30 2.37 2.32 17.65
C ALA A 30 3.31 3.14 18.52
N ASN A 31 3.47 2.83 19.81
CA ASN A 31 4.51 3.40 20.66
C ASN A 31 5.52 2.32 21.13
N GLN A 32 5.38 1.08 20.65
CA GLN A 32 6.36 0.02 20.91
C GLN A 32 7.45 0.02 19.84
N SER A 33 8.70 -0.08 20.26
CA SER A 33 9.84 -0.14 19.34
C SER A 33 9.77 -1.39 18.43
N GLY A 34 10.13 -1.22 17.16
CA GLY A 34 10.27 -2.33 16.20
C GLY A 34 8.96 -2.91 15.66
N ARG A 35 7.83 -2.21 15.88
CA ARG A 35 6.51 -2.64 15.43
C ARG A 35 5.82 -1.58 14.58
N ALA A 36 5.18 -2.04 13.52
CA ALA A 36 4.20 -1.27 12.77
C ALA A 36 2.80 -1.83 13.06
N ALA A 37 1.78 -0.97 13.16
CA ALA A 37 0.41 -1.39 13.40
C ALA A 37 -0.58 -0.64 12.50
N TRP A 38 -1.64 -1.35 12.12
CA TRP A 38 -2.72 -0.89 11.25
C TRP A 38 -4.06 -1.32 11.84
N GLY A 39 -5.09 -0.48 11.72
CA GLY A 39 -6.46 -0.85 12.02
C GLY A 39 -7.19 -1.35 10.78
N GLU A 40 -8.26 -2.12 10.96
CA GLU A 40 -9.24 -2.45 9.93
C GLU A 40 -8.64 -3.09 8.66
N ILE A 41 -7.75 -4.07 8.83
CA ILE A 41 -7.09 -4.74 7.69
C ILE A 41 -7.97 -5.87 7.15
N ASP A 42 -8.27 -5.82 5.85
CA ASP A 42 -9.00 -6.88 5.15
C ASP A 42 -8.12 -8.12 4.87
N LEU A 43 -8.51 -9.23 5.49
CA LEU A 43 -7.99 -10.59 5.41
C LEU A 43 -8.96 -11.48 4.61
N ASP A 44 -8.86 -11.42 3.28
CA ASP A 44 -9.57 -12.32 2.33
C ASP A 44 -11.00 -12.72 2.77
N GLY A 45 -11.90 -11.74 2.87
CA GLY A 45 -13.30 -11.94 3.31
C GLY A 45 -13.54 -11.78 4.81
N ALA A 46 -12.52 -11.40 5.57
CA ALA A 46 -12.63 -10.97 6.96
C ALA A 46 -11.89 -9.66 7.20
N ARG A 47 -12.18 -8.94 8.28
CA ARG A 47 -11.49 -7.70 8.63
C ARG A 47 -10.99 -7.81 10.06
N ALA A 48 -9.70 -7.60 10.27
CA ALA A 48 -9.08 -7.60 11.59
C ALA A 48 -9.08 -6.20 12.19
N ASP A 49 -9.46 -6.09 13.46
CA ASP A 49 -9.56 -4.80 14.16
C ASP A 49 -8.18 -4.14 14.29
N ALA A 50 -7.14 -4.90 14.67
CA ALA A 50 -5.77 -4.45 14.50
C ALA A 50 -4.82 -5.55 14.02
N TYR A 51 -3.94 -5.15 13.11
CA TYR A 51 -2.87 -5.97 12.57
C TYR A 51 -1.54 -5.31 12.89
N ALA A 52 -0.60 -6.04 13.47
CA ALA A 52 0.72 -5.53 13.79
C ALA A 52 1.80 -6.44 13.21
N VAL A 53 2.87 -5.84 12.73
CA VAL A 53 4.05 -6.57 12.27
C VAL A 53 5.23 -6.13 13.11
N GLU A 54 5.83 -7.09 13.80
CA GLU A 54 7.10 -6.92 14.49
C GLU A 54 8.24 -7.36 13.56
N ILE A 55 9.27 -6.52 13.43
CA ILE A 55 10.45 -6.82 12.60
C ILE A 55 11.46 -7.56 13.49
N VAL A 56 11.46 -8.88 13.42
CA VAL A 56 12.33 -9.74 14.23
C VAL A 56 13.58 -10.11 13.43
N ARG A 57 14.63 -9.28 13.53
CA ARG A 57 15.87 -9.39 12.71
C ARG A 57 15.59 -9.21 11.21
N ARG A 58 16.62 -8.86 10.44
CA ARG A 58 16.57 -8.29 9.06
C ARG A 58 15.72 -9.02 7.99
N LYS A 59 15.08 -10.16 8.27
CA LYS A 59 14.30 -10.94 7.29
C LYS A 59 13.03 -11.62 7.83
N LEU A 60 12.76 -11.62 9.14
CA LEU A 60 11.58 -12.29 9.68
C LEU A 60 10.56 -11.25 10.14
N VAL A 61 9.38 -11.32 9.53
CA VAL A 61 8.20 -10.63 10.03
C VAL A 61 7.47 -11.55 11.00
N ASN A 62 6.95 -10.98 12.08
CA ASN A 62 6.12 -11.70 13.04
C ASN A 62 4.76 -11.00 13.09
N PRO A 63 3.81 -11.39 12.22
CA PRO A 63 2.51 -10.76 12.17
C PRO A 63 1.64 -11.18 13.35
N HIS A 64 0.89 -10.22 13.87
CA HIS A 64 0.07 -10.35 15.05
C HIS A 64 -1.30 -9.73 14.78
N ILE A 65 -2.36 -10.49 14.99
CA ILE A 65 -3.73 -9.99 14.95
C ILE A 65 -4.24 -9.77 16.37
N TYR A 66 -4.90 -8.63 16.55
CA TYR A 66 -5.63 -8.28 17.76
C TYR A 66 -7.12 -8.12 17.40
N GLU A 67 -7.96 -8.89 18.08
CA GLU A 67 -9.42 -8.79 17.95
C GLU A 67 -9.98 -8.07 19.17
N VAL A 68 -10.65 -6.94 18.97
CA VAL A 68 -11.16 -6.05 20.00
C VAL A 68 -12.57 -6.44 20.38
N LYS A 69 -12.82 -6.70 21.65
CA LYS A 69 -14.15 -6.99 22.19
C LYS A 69 -14.45 -6.02 23.33
N ALA A 70 -15.33 -5.06 23.09
CA ALA A 70 -15.74 -4.05 24.08
C ALA A 70 -17.01 -4.43 24.85
N ALA A 71 -17.75 -5.45 24.41
CA ALA A 71 -18.97 -5.93 25.05
C ALA A 71 -18.92 -7.44 25.33
N ARG A 72 -19.50 -7.86 26.46
CA ARG A 72 -19.55 -9.26 26.88
C ARG A 72 -20.27 -10.15 25.86
N SER A 73 -21.38 -9.68 25.31
CA SER A 73 -22.19 -10.40 24.31
C SER A 73 -21.43 -10.64 23.01
N ASP A 74 -20.59 -9.69 22.61
CA ASP A 74 -19.75 -9.82 21.41
C ASP A 74 -18.67 -10.88 21.62
N PHE A 75 -17.98 -10.85 22.78
CA PHE A 75 -17.02 -11.89 23.15
C PHE A 75 -17.64 -13.29 23.21
N THR A 76 -18.78 -13.46 23.89
CA THR A 76 -19.42 -14.78 24.01
C THR A 76 -19.97 -15.26 22.66
N GLY A 77 -20.45 -14.36 21.80
CA GLY A 77 -20.82 -14.67 20.43
C GLY A 77 -19.65 -15.19 19.59
N GLU A 78 -18.49 -14.55 19.73
CA GLU A 78 -17.23 -14.97 19.09
C GLU A 78 -16.80 -16.36 19.58
N MET A 79 -16.85 -16.60 20.90
CA MET A 79 -16.48 -17.90 21.48
C MET A 79 -17.41 -19.02 21.02
N ARG A 80 -18.72 -18.77 20.94
CA ARG A 80 -19.71 -19.74 20.49
C ARG A 80 -19.54 -20.11 19.02
N THR A 81 -19.22 -19.13 18.17
CA THR A 81 -19.14 -19.35 16.72
C THR A 81 -17.76 -19.78 16.25
N GLY A 82 -16.70 -19.46 17.00
CA GLY A 82 -15.32 -19.77 16.65
C GLY A 82 -14.82 -19.06 15.40
N LYS A 83 -15.50 -18.00 14.93
CA LYS A 83 -15.19 -17.30 13.66
C LYS A 83 -13.78 -16.73 13.65
N TRP A 84 -13.29 -16.26 14.79
CA TRP A 84 -11.94 -15.73 14.98
C TRP A 84 -10.84 -16.71 14.55
N ARG A 85 -11.09 -18.02 14.53
CA ARG A 85 -10.09 -19.01 14.09
C ARG A 85 -9.68 -18.84 12.61
N LYS A 86 -10.50 -18.17 11.80
CA LYS A 86 -10.17 -17.82 10.40
C LYS A 86 -8.96 -16.88 10.30
N TYR A 87 -8.60 -16.18 11.38
CA TYR A 87 -7.47 -15.27 11.44
C TYR A 87 -6.12 -15.97 11.67
N LEU A 88 -6.13 -17.21 12.18
CA LEU A 88 -4.91 -17.92 12.57
C LEU A 88 -3.92 -18.15 11.41
N PRO A 89 -4.36 -18.44 10.17
CA PRO A 89 -3.44 -18.54 9.02
C PRO A 89 -2.71 -17.23 8.69
N TRP A 90 -3.27 -16.09 9.11
CA TRP A 90 -2.77 -14.75 8.78
C TRP A 90 -1.85 -14.16 9.84
N CYS A 91 -1.55 -14.89 10.92
CA CYS A 91 -0.74 -14.36 12.00
C CYS A 91 0.03 -15.42 12.77
N CYS A 92 1.24 -15.07 13.20
CA CYS A 92 2.03 -15.90 14.10
C CYS A 92 1.50 -15.87 15.54
N ARG A 93 0.71 -14.83 15.89
CA ARG A 93 0.08 -14.66 17.19
C ARG A 93 -1.29 -14.02 17.02
N PHE A 94 -2.23 -14.44 17.88
CA PHE A 94 -3.57 -13.88 17.94
C PHE A 94 -3.90 -13.55 19.40
N ASP A 95 -4.30 -12.31 19.68
CA ASP A 95 -4.70 -11.83 20.99
C ASP A 95 -6.14 -11.31 20.96
N PHE A 96 -6.97 -11.70 21.93
CA PHE A 96 -8.18 -10.93 22.25
C PHE A 96 -7.80 -9.69 23.07
N VAL A 97 -8.47 -8.58 22.80
CA VAL A 97 -8.29 -7.30 23.50
C VAL A 97 -9.59 -6.86 24.13
N THR A 98 -9.59 -6.68 25.45
CA THR A 98 -10.82 -6.35 26.20
C THR A 98 -10.54 -5.27 27.26
N PRO A 99 -11.57 -4.54 27.73
CA PRO A 99 -11.50 -3.83 29.00
C PRO A 99 -11.32 -4.81 30.17
N ALA A 100 -10.82 -4.32 31.30
CA ALA A 100 -10.78 -5.06 32.54
C ALA A 100 -12.18 -5.53 32.97
N GLY A 101 -12.28 -6.78 33.43
CA GLY A 101 -13.52 -7.37 33.93
C GLY A 101 -14.49 -7.90 32.87
N LEU A 102 -14.19 -7.80 31.56
CA LEU A 102 -15.10 -8.27 30.51
C LEU A 102 -15.17 -9.81 30.38
N CYS A 103 -14.06 -10.49 30.58
CA CYS A 103 -13.98 -11.95 30.53
C CYS A 103 -12.93 -12.48 31.50
N GLU A 104 -13.00 -13.77 31.78
CA GLU A 104 -12.04 -14.47 32.61
C GLU A 104 -10.98 -15.20 31.77
N ARG A 105 -9.82 -15.47 32.38
CA ARG A 105 -8.72 -16.17 31.71
C ARG A 105 -9.11 -17.57 31.22
N SER A 106 -10.00 -18.25 31.93
CA SER A 106 -10.53 -19.59 31.62
C SER A 106 -11.32 -19.62 30.32
N GLU A 107 -11.87 -18.49 29.91
CA GLU A 107 -12.70 -18.37 28.71
C GLU A 107 -11.88 -18.11 27.45
N ILE A 108 -10.62 -17.71 27.60
CA ILE A 108 -9.73 -17.46 26.48
C ILE A 108 -9.21 -18.81 25.95
N PRO A 109 -9.43 -19.15 24.68
CA PRO A 109 -8.95 -20.40 24.06
C PRO A 109 -7.43 -20.56 24.18
N GLU A 110 -6.94 -21.79 24.32
CA GLU A 110 -5.50 -22.09 24.56
C GLU A 110 -4.59 -21.45 23.51
N GLU A 111 -5.01 -21.47 22.25
CA GLU A 111 -4.30 -20.95 21.11
C GLU A 111 -4.31 -19.40 21.04
N ALA A 112 -5.21 -18.73 21.77
CA ALA A 112 -5.32 -17.28 21.83
C ALA A 112 -4.61 -16.69 23.06
N GLY A 113 -4.02 -15.51 22.87
CA GLY A 113 -3.57 -14.68 23.98
C GLY A 113 -4.62 -13.65 24.39
N TRP A 114 -4.31 -12.89 25.44
CA TRP A 114 -5.24 -11.94 26.02
C TRP A 114 -4.52 -10.71 26.54
N LEU A 115 -4.94 -9.55 26.02
CA LEU A 115 -4.48 -8.23 26.38
C LEU A 115 -5.65 -7.45 26.99
N VAL A 116 -5.42 -6.82 28.13
CA VAL A 116 -6.48 -6.13 28.89
C VAL A 116 -6.13 -4.67 29.04
N LEU A 117 -7.06 -3.77 28.71
CA LEU A 117 -6.96 -2.36 29.07
C LEU A 117 -7.41 -2.17 30.52
N GLU A 118 -6.47 -1.78 31.38
CA GLU A 118 -6.65 -1.61 32.82
C GLU A 118 -5.85 -0.37 33.27
N ASP A 119 -6.50 0.55 33.98
CA ASP A 119 -5.88 1.80 34.44
C ASP A 119 -5.18 2.60 33.31
N GLY A 120 -5.83 2.67 32.15
CA GLY A 120 -5.32 3.37 30.96
C GLY A 120 -4.12 2.71 30.28
N ASN A 121 -3.74 1.49 30.68
CA ASN A 121 -2.60 0.76 30.12
C ASN A 121 -2.97 -0.67 29.72
N PHE A 122 -2.32 -1.19 28.68
CA PHE A 122 -2.50 -2.58 28.29
C PHE A 122 -1.63 -3.53 29.09
N ARG A 123 -2.25 -4.54 29.71
CA ARG A 123 -1.60 -5.61 30.45
C ARG A 123 -1.86 -6.95 29.78
N ARG A 124 -0.79 -7.71 29.54
CA ARG A 124 -0.90 -9.06 28.99
C ARG A 124 -1.28 -10.04 30.10
N ARG A 125 -2.49 -10.60 30.03
CA ARG A 125 -3.01 -11.56 31.01
C ARG A 125 -2.85 -13.02 30.57
N LYS A 126 -2.75 -13.26 29.25
CA LYS A 126 -2.40 -14.57 28.67
C LYS A 126 -1.47 -14.37 27.47
N ARG A 127 -0.43 -15.21 27.34
CA ARG A 127 0.44 -15.22 26.16
C ARG A 127 -0.24 -16.02 25.05
N ALA A 128 -0.28 -15.48 23.85
CA ALA A 128 -0.71 -16.23 22.68
C ALA A 128 0.27 -17.36 22.38
N GLN A 129 -0.28 -18.49 21.92
CA GLN A 129 0.53 -19.54 21.31
C GLN A 129 1.20 -18.97 20.05
N VAL A 130 2.49 -19.23 19.89
CA VAL A 130 3.23 -18.84 18.68
C VAL A 130 3.03 -19.93 17.64
N ARG A 131 2.62 -19.55 16.44
CA ARG A 131 2.50 -20.43 15.28
C ARG A 131 3.32 -19.90 14.12
N GLU A 132 3.69 -20.79 13.22
CA GLU A 132 4.21 -20.40 11.92
C GLU A 132 3.01 -19.97 11.05
N ALA A 133 3.10 -18.78 10.46
CA ALA A 133 2.09 -18.28 9.54
C ALA A 133 2.74 -18.07 8.18
N SER A 134 2.21 -18.75 7.16
CA SER A 134 2.61 -18.55 5.77
C SER A 134 1.82 -17.38 5.18
N VAL A 135 2.08 -16.17 5.69
CA VAL A 135 1.44 -14.96 5.17
C VAL A 135 2.08 -14.63 3.82
N PRO A 136 1.31 -14.58 2.71
CA PRO A 136 1.88 -14.34 1.39
C PRO A 136 2.58 -12.97 1.30
N ASP A 137 3.70 -12.90 0.58
CA ASP A 137 4.46 -11.65 0.39
C ASP A 137 3.60 -10.52 -0.20
N TRP A 138 2.69 -10.84 -1.13
CA TRP A 138 1.78 -9.85 -1.71
C TRP A 138 0.87 -9.21 -0.66
N PHE A 139 0.48 -9.97 0.38
CA PHE A 139 -0.35 -9.49 1.46
C PHE A 139 0.46 -8.57 2.38
N LEU A 140 1.69 -8.94 2.71
CA LEU A 140 2.60 -8.07 3.47
C LEU A 140 2.86 -6.75 2.73
N LEU A 141 3.01 -6.79 1.41
CA LEU A 141 3.12 -5.59 0.58
C LEU A 141 1.84 -4.74 0.62
N ARG A 142 0.66 -5.37 0.55
CA ARG A 142 -0.63 -4.68 0.71
C ARG A 142 -0.72 -3.97 2.07
N VAL A 143 -0.37 -4.65 3.17
CA VAL A 143 -0.35 -4.06 4.51
C VAL A 143 0.65 -2.90 4.58
N ALA A 144 1.85 -3.06 4.03
CA ALA A 144 2.86 -1.99 4.00
C ALA A 144 2.41 -0.75 3.20
N LEU A 145 1.57 -0.93 2.17
CA LEU A 145 1.01 0.14 1.35
C LEU A 145 -0.32 0.69 1.88
N HIS A 146 -0.96 -0.01 2.82
CA HIS A 146 -2.18 0.45 3.48
C HIS A 146 -1.89 1.75 4.26
N ARG A 147 -2.85 2.69 4.24
CA ARG A 147 -2.69 4.09 4.70
C ARG A 147 -1.81 4.17 5.96
N ALA A 148 -0.81 5.04 5.86
CA ALA A 148 0.38 5.14 6.71
C ALA A 148 0.22 4.46 8.08
N PRO A 149 0.98 3.39 8.38
CA PRO A 149 0.96 2.79 9.70
C PRO A 149 1.20 3.85 10.76
N HIS A 150 0.51 3.72 11.90
CA HIS A 150 0.93 4.42 13.10
C HIS A 150 2.31 3.83 13.47
N MET A 151 3.36 4.46 12.94
CA MET A 151 4.74 4.00 13.03
C MET A 151 5.46 4.79 14.12
N PRO A 152 5.86 4.16 15.25
CA PRO A 152 6.88 4.69 16.14
C PRO A 152 8.24 4.42 15.53
N VAL A 153 8.58 5.16 14.48
CA VAL A 153 10.00 5.34 14.19
C VAL A 153 10.33 6.74 14.64
N GLY A 154 11.22 6.84 15.64
CA GLY A 154 11.60 8.10 16.26
C GLY A 154 11.71 9.20 15.21
N ARG A 155 10.86 10.23 15.36
CA ARG A 155 10.53 11.25 14.34
C ARG A 155 11.73 11.70 13.51
N ALA A 156 12.91 11.82 14.11
CA ALA A 156 14.12 12.33 13.46
C ALA A 156 14.76 11.43 12.38
N TRP A 157 14.65 10.09 12.45
CA TRP A 157 15.35 9.19 11.52
C TRP A 157 14.55 8.87 10.25
N VAL A 158 13.23 8.76 10.37
CA VAL A 158 12.34 8.49 9.22
C VAL A 158 11.95 9.77 8.49
N GLU A 159 11.82 10.93 9.13
CA GLU A 159 11.53 12.17 8.39
C GLU A 159 12.58 12.46 7.32
N ARG A 160 13.88 12.34 7.64
CA ARG A 160 14.93 12.57 6.64
C ARG A 160 14.87 11.57 5.51
N GLN A 161 14.87 10.27 5.79
CA GLN A 161 14.89 9.26 4.74
C GLN A 161 13.59 9.17 3.95
N TRP A 162 12.43 9.41 4.56
CA TRP A 162 11.12 9.39 3.89
C TRP A 162 10.88 10.65 3.06
N ILE A 163 11.26 11.84 3.57
CA ILE A 163 11.23 13.07 2.76
C ILE A 163 12.22 12.95 1.59
N ASP A 164 13.42 12.42 1.82
CA ASP A 164 14.40 12.19 0.76
C ASP A 164 13.93 11.12 -0.24
N HIS A 165 13.26 10.06 0.22
CA HIS A 165 12.67 9.00 -0.63
C HIS A 165 11.47 9.49 -1.43
N ILE A 166 10.62 10.36 -0.86
CA ILE A 166 9.51 10.98 -1.58
C ILE A 166 10.05 11.98 -2.61
N ARG A 167 11.06 12.78 -2.25
CA ARG A 167 11.72 13.70 -3.18
C ARG A 167 12.40 12.94 -4.32
N SER A 168 13.08 11.82 -4.03
CA SER A 168 13.71 10.99 -5.06
C SER A 168 12.69 10.32 -5.98
N LYS A 169 11.59 9.79 -5.45
CA LYS A 169 10.51 9.21 -6.26
C LYS A 169 9.79 10.25 -7.13
N ARG A 170 9.55 11.47 -6.61
CA ARG A 170 8.96 12.56 -7.40
C ARG A 170 9.90 13.01 -8.51
N ARG A 171 11.20 13.12 -8.21
CA ARG A 171 12.22 13.47 -9.21
C ARG A 171 12.33 12.40 -10.30
N LEU A 172 12.43 11.13 -9.92
CA LEU A 172 12.49 10.01 -10.87
C LEU A 172 11.22 9.94 -11.73
N GLY A 173 10.05 10.12 -11.12
CA GLY A 173 8.78 10.17 -11.87
C GLY A 173 8.72 11.33 -12.87
N ALA A 174 9.23 12.51 -12.49
CA ALA A 174 9.31 13.67 -13.38
C ALA A 174 10.33 13.46 -14.53
N GLU A 175 11.49 12.85 -14.24
CA GLU A 175 12.51 12.51 -15.24
C GLU A 175 12.00 11.47 -16.24
N VAL A 176 11.33 10.40 -15.76
CA VAL A 176 10.70 9.38 -16.61
C VAL A 176 9.60 10.00 -17.47
N ALA A 177 8.74 10.84 -16.90
CA ALA A 177 7.68 11.52 -17.65
C ALA A 177 8.25 12.48 -18.72
N ASN A 178 9.32 13.21 -18.41
CA ASN A 178 10.02 14.06 -19.38
C ASN A 178 10.67 13.24 -20.50
N PHE A 179 11.32 12.12 -20.17
CA PHE A 179 11.92 11.24 -21.16
C PHE A 179 10.87 10.67 -22.13
N ILE A 180 9.73 10.19 -21.61
CA ILE A 180 8.62 9.69 -22.43
C ILE A 180 8.07 10.79 -23.35
N ARG A 181 7.83 11.99 -22.82
CA ARG A 181 7.35 13.14 -23.59
C ARG A 181 8.33 13.55 -24.70
N ASN A 182 9.63 13.64 -24.37
CA ASN A 182 10.66 14.02 -25.34
C ASN A 182 10.83 12.96 -26.43
N LYS A 183 10.78 11.67 -26.07
CA LYS A 183 10.82 10.57 -27.03
C LYS A 183 9.62 10.61 -27.97
N ALA A 184 8.40 10.83 -27.45
CA ALA A 184 7.19 10.95 -28.27
C ALA A 184 7.26 12.14 -29.23
N LYS A 185 7.74 13.29 -28.76
CA LYS A 185 7.93 14.50 -29.59
C LYS A 185 8.98 14.27 -30.68
N ALA A 186 10.14 13.72 -30.33
CA ALA A 186 11.19 13.42 -31.31
C ALA A 186 10.75 12.38 -32.35
N HIS A 187 9.96 11.38 -31.95
CA HIS A 187 9.33 10.44 -32.89
C HIS A 187 8.37 11.17 -33.84
N ALA A 188 7.50 12.04 -33.34
CA ALA A 188 6.56 12.80 -34.17
C ALA A 188 7.29 13.72 -35.16
N GLU A 189 8.34 14.42 -34.73
CA GLU A 189 9.18 15.26 -35.59
C GLU A 189 9.90 14.44 -36.66
N LEU A 190 10.41 13.26 -36.31
CA LEU A 190 11.03 12.33 -37.27
C LEU A 190 10.03 11.88 -38.34
N TYR A 191 8.80 11.54 -37.96
CA TYR A 191 7.75 11.17 -38.92
C TYR A 191 7.38 12.33 -39.85
N GLN A 192 7.24 13.54 -39.32
CA GLN A 192 6.98 14.73 -40.15
C GLN A 192 8.13 15.04 -41.11
N MET A 193 9.38 14.89 -40.66
CA MET A 193 10.54 15.11 -41.51
C MET A 193 10.64 14.06 -42.62
N LYS A 194 10.38 12.78 -42.30
CA LYS A 194 10.32 11.72 -43.30
C LYS A 194 9.26 11.98 -44.37
N ALA A 195 8.07 12.45 -43.97
CA ALA A 195 7.02 12.84 -44.91
C ALA A 195 7.48 13.98 -45.83
N ARG A 196 8.05 15.06 -45.26
CA ARG A 196 8.59 16.18 -46.05
C ARG A 196 9.68 15.76 -47.03
N VAL A 197 10.59 14.87 -46.63
CA VAL A 197 11.63 14.37 -47.52
C VAL A 197 11.02 13.54 -48.66
N ALA A 198 9.99 12.75 -48.39
CA ALA A 198 9.28 12.02 -49.43
C ALA A 198 8.59 12.96 -50.43
N ASP A 199 7.92 14.01 -49.93
CA ASP A 199 7.26 15.02 -50.76
C ASP A 199 8.25 15.78 -51.66
N LEU A 200 9.34 16.28 -51.07
CA LEU A 200 10.40 16.98 -51.81
C LEU A 200 11.06 16.08 -52.85
N ARG A 201 11.24 14.79 -52.53
CA ARG A 201 11.80 13.82 -53.46
C ARG A 201 10.85 13.56 -54.64
N ALA A 202 9.56 13.44 -54.38
CA ALA A 202 8.55 13.31 -55.44
C ALA A 202 8.51 14.56 -56.33
N GLU A 203 8.56 15.75 -55.74
CA GLU A 203 8.61 17.01 -56.47
C GLU A 203 9.88 17.13 -57.33
N PHE A 204 11.04 16.79 -56.78
CA PHE A 204 12.30 16.78 -57.52
C PHE A 204 12.24 15.86 -58.74
N TYR A 205 11.71 14.65 -58.60
CA TYR A 205 11.56 13.73 -59.74
C TYR A 205 10.58 14.24 -60.79
N ARG A 206 9.48 14.91 -60.38
CA ARG A 206 8.55 15.55 -61.32
C ARG A 206 9.23 16.65 -62.13
N LEU A 207 9.98 17.54 -61.47
CA LEU A 207 10.70 18.64 -62.14
C LEU A 207 11.80 18.11 -63.08
N LYS A 208 12.56 17.11 -62.63
CA LYS A 208 13.54 16.40 -63.47
C LYS A 208 12.92 15.78 -64.72
N ALA A 209 11.73 15.18 -64.61
CA ALA A 209 11.04 14.59 -65.76
C ALA A 209 10.57 15.67 -66.75
N ALA A 210 10.07 16.80 -66.24
CA ALA A 210 9.66 17.95 -67.05
C ALA A 210 10.84 18.61 -67.79
N GLU A 211 12.03 18.70 -67.17
CA GLU A 211 13.25 19.17 -67.84
C GLU A 211 13.77 18.19 -68.91
N ALA A 212 13.63 16.88 -68.71
CA ALA A 212 14.11 15.87 -69.66
C ALA A 212 13.22 15.72 -70.90
N HIS A 213 11.91 16.04 -70.78
CA HIS A 213 10.93 15.92 -71.86
C HIS A 213 9.96 17.12 -71.87
N PRO A 214 10.38 18.30 -72.35
CA PRO A 214 9.57 19.53 -72.30
C PRO A 214 8.25 19.45 -73.10
N ASP A 215 8.14 18.51 -74.04
CA ASP A 215 6.99 18.38 -74.95
C ASP A 215 5.98 17.29 -74.55
N PHE A 216 6.15 16.60 -73.41
CA PHE A 216 5.20 15.58 -72.93
C PHE A 216 4.45 16.02 -71.67
N ALA A 217 3.98 17.26 -71.64
CA ALA A 217 3.00 17.71 -70.66
C ALA A 217 1.59 17.34 -71.12
N THR A 218 1.21 16.06 -71.06
CA THR A 218 -0.17 15.50 -70.92
C THR A 218 -0.18 14.03 -71.36
N SER A 219 0.13 13.10 -70.45
CA SER A 219 -0.26 11.70 -70.62
C SER A 219 -0.17 10.96 -69.28
N ASP A 220 -1.31 10.47 -68.82
CA ASP A 220 -1.55 9.66 -67.64
C ASP A 220 -0.71 8.36 -67.61
N LEU A 221 0.52 8.37 -67.11
CA LEU A 221 1.28 7.13 -66.87
C LEU A 221 2.33 7.30 -65.77
N PHE A 222 1.93 7.30 -64.50
CA PHE A 222 2.79 6.80 -63.42
C PHE A 222 1.92 6.14 -62.35
N GLU A 223 1.74 4.82 -62.48
CA GLU A 223 1.20 3.97 -61.43
C GLU A 223 2.06 4.08 -60.16
N ASN A 224 1.37 4.04 -59.03
CA ASN A 224 1.86 4.28 -57.68
C ASN A 224 2.85 3.19 -57.22
N PRO A 225 4.14 3.48 -56.96
CA PRO A 225 5.12 2.47 -56.54
C PRO A 225 5.10 2.23 -55.02
N LEU A 226 3.92 2.23 -54.39
CA LEU A 226 3.78 2.06 -52.93
C LEU A 226 3.59 0.60 -52.47
N GLU A 227 3.83 -0.41 -53.31
CA GLU A 227 3.67 -1.83 -52.90
C GLU A 227 4.92 -2.52 -52.31
N GLU A 228 6.11 -1.92 -52.33
CA GLU A 228 7.32 -2.59 -51.82
C GLU A 228 7.89 -1.96 -50.54
N LEU A 229 7.15 -2.02 -49.44
CA LEU A 229 7.73 -1.95 -48.09
C LEU A 229 6.96 -2.90 -47.15
N LYS A 230 7.37 -4.19 -47.14
CA LYS A 230 7.14 -5.15 -46.05
C LYS A 230 8.40 -5.22 -45.18
#